data_AF-A0A848D1Q6-F1
#
_entry.id   AF-A0A848D1Q6-F1
#
_cell.length_a   1.000
_cell.length_b   1.000
_cell.length_c   1.000
_cell.angle_alpha   90.00
_cell.angle_beta   90.00
_cell.angle_gamma   90.00
#
_symmetry.space_group_name_H-M   'P 1'
#
loop_
_entity.id
_entity.type
_entity.pdbx_description
1 polymer ?
#
loop_
_entity_poly.entity_id
_entity_poly.type
_entity_poly.pdbx_seq_one_letter_code
_entity_poly.pdbx_strand_id
1 'polypeptide(L)'
;MGTCAVDIEKGSREYTVKYALNTVGGVRRLLRDIHRLRSARFERGDYAASDILLDLDTAIQRANLTVRQRQAVYYVYEEDMRHEDAAGVVGVDRSAITKLLDRALERIATVYSEWNYGEVIATYTEEIENTNEEGDE
;
A
#
# COMPACT_ATOMS: atom_id res chain seq x y z
N MET A 1 -30.62 -15.05 -21.45
CA MET A 1 -29.23 -14.59 -21.20
C MET A 1 -29.16 -14.17 -19.75
N GLY A 2 -28.73 -15.07 -18.86
CA GLY A 2 -28.66 -14.79 -17.43
C GLY A 2 -27.57 -13.77 -17.16
N THR A 3 -27.92 -12.64 -16.56
CA THR A 3 -26.96 -11.67 -16.07
C THR A 3 -26.31 -12.25 -14.82
N CYS A 4 -25.13 -12.84 -14.99
CA CYS A 4 -24.25 -13.10 -13.87
C CYS A 4 -23.87 -11.73 -13.30
N ALA A 5 -24.36 -11.38 -12.11
CA ALA A 5 -23.88 -10.21 -11.39
C ALA A 5 -22.42 -10.50 -11.00
N VAL A 6 -21.49 -10.11 -11.88
CA VAL A 6 -20.06 -10.15 -11.56
C VAL A 6 -19.85 -9.05 -10.54
N ASP A 7 -19.51 -9.43 -9.32
CA ASP A 7 -19.13 -8.48 -8.27
C ASP A 7 -17.77 -7.88 -8.63
N ILE A 8 -17.81 -6.70 -9.25
CA ILE A 8 -16.63 -5.96 -9.73
C ILE A 8 -15.77 -5.50 -8.55
N GLU A 9 -16.37 -5.30 -7.37
CA GLU A 9 -15.67 -4.80 -6.17
C GLU A 9 -14.92 -5.90 -5.39
N LYS A 10 -15.20 -7.17 -5.68
CA LYS A 10 -14.53 -8.27 -4.98
C LYS A 10 -13.00 -8.23 -5.18
N GLY A 11 -12.55 -7.92 -6.40
CA GLY A 11 -11.14 -7.82 -6.72
C GLY A 11 -10.44 -6.70 -5.95
N SER A 12 -11.05 -5.51 -5.90
CA SER A 12 -10.45 -4.37 -5.19
C SER A 12 -10.34 -4.64 -3.68
N ARG A 13 -11.36 -5.26 -3.06
CA ARG A 13 -11.32 -5.65 -1.64
C ARG A 13 -10.22 -6.68 -1.35
N GLU A 14 -10.08 -7.71 -2.19
CA GLU A 14 -9.04 -8.74 -2.03
C GLU A 14 -7.64 -8.13 -2.07
N TYR A 15 -7.41 -7.20 -2.98
CA TYR A 15 -6.12 -6.54 -3.08
C TYR A 15 -5.85 -5.55 -1.94
N THR A 16 -6.86 -4.80 -1.47
CA THR A 16 -6.74 -3.92 -0.29
C THR A 16 -6.31 -4.72 0.94
N VAL A 17 -6.93 -5.88 1.18
CA VAL A 17 -6.58 -6.78 2.29
C VAL A 17 -5.18 -7.37 2.09
N LYS A 18 -4.86 -7.82 0.87
CA LYS A 18 -3.59 -8.48 0.57
C LYS A 18 -2.38 -7.57 0.75
N TYR A 19 -2.53 -6.29 0.38
CA TYR A 19 -1.44 -5.34 0.39
C TYR A 19 -1.46 -4.39 1.58
N ALA A 20 -2.51 -4.30 2.39
CA ALA A 20 -2.56 -3.44 3.58
C ALA A 20 -1.94 -2.05 3.31
N LEU A 21 -2.55 -1.32 2.36
CA LEU A 21 -1.97 -0.13 1.70
C LEU A 21 -1.62 1.02 2.65
N ASN A 22 -2.20 1.04 3.85
CA ASN A 22 -1.89 1.98 4.92
C ASN A 22 -0.51 1.75 5.58
N THR A 23 0.13 0.60 5.33
CA THR A 23 1.37 0.22 6.01
C THR A 23 2.57 0.27 5.04
N VAL A 24 3.73 0.74 5.52
CA VAL A 24 5.00 0.78 4.76
C VAL A 24 5.35 -0.59 4.16
N GLY A 25 5.20 -1.66 4.94
CA GLY A 25 5.43 -3.03 4.48
C GLY A 25 4.48 -3.46 3.37
N GLY A 26 3.25 -2.94 3.40
CA GLY A 26 2.22 -3.14 2.40
C GLY A 26 2.57 -2.50 1.06
N VAL A 27 2.91 -1.22 1.08
CA VAL A 27 3.40 -0.46 -0.08
C VAL A 27 4.65 -1.12 -0.67
N ARG A 28 5.59 -1.57 0.18
CA ARG A 28 6.80 -2.29 -0.29
C ARG A 28 6.45 -3.56 -1.05
N ARG A 29 5.46 -4.32 -0.57
CA ARG A 29 4.98 -5.53 -1.23
C ARG A 29 4.29 -5.22 -2.55
N LEU A 30 3.50 -4.15 -2.59
CA LEU A 30 2.83 -3.68 -3.79
C LEU A 30 3.85 -3.30 -4.87
N LEU A 31 4.85 -2.49 -4.54
CA LEU A 31 5.91 -2.07 -5.47
C LEU A 31 6.69 -3.26 -6.02
N ARG A 32 6.97 -4.28 -5.19
CA ARG A 32 7.63 -5.52 -5.63
C ARG A 32 6.78 -6.31 -6.62
N ASP A 33 5.47 -6.28 -6.47
CA ASP A 33 4.53 -7.01 -7.33
C ASP A 33 4.09 -6.19 -8.57
N ILE A 34 4.64 -4.98 -8.81
CA ILE A 34 4.25 -4.10 -9.93
C ILE A 34 4.24 -4.83 -11.28
N HIS A 35 5.31 -5.55 -11.60
CA HIS A 35 5.40 -6.25 -12.88
C HIS A 35 4.34 -7.33 -13.00
N ARG A 36 4.05 -8.04 -11.90
CA ARG A 36 3.00 -9.05 -11.86
C ARG A 36 1.61 -8.43 -12.04
N LEU A 37 1.34 -7.29 -11.42
CA LEU A 37 0.07 -6.58 -11.56
C LEU A 37 -0.12 -6.03 -12.97
N ARG A 38 0.96 -5.51 -13.57
CA ARG A 38 0.95 -5.10 -14.99
C ARG A 38 0.64 -6.29 -15.90
N SER A 39 1.30 -7.43 -15.73
CA SER A 39 0.98 -8.64 -16.48
C SER A 39 -0.46 -9.10 -16.27
N ALA A 40 -0.96 -9.08 -15.02
CA ALA A 40 -2.34 -9.47 -14.71
C ALA A 40 -3.38 -8.57 -15.40
N ARG A 41 -3.12 -7.25 -15.48
CA ARG A 41 -3.94 -6.31 -16.25
C ARG A 41 -4.04 -6.70 -17.73
N PHE A 42 -2.93 -7.06 -18.36
CA PHE A 42 -2.91 -7.40 -19.79
C PHE A 42 -3.45 -8.81 -20.08
N GLU A 43 -3.10 -9.80 -19.28
CA GLU A 43 -3.43 -11.20 -19.54
C GLU A 43 -4.86 -11.56 -19.14
N ARG A 44 -5.36 -11.00 -18.04
CA ARG A 44 -6.66 -11.36 -17.46
C ARG A 44 -7.72 -10.27 -17.62
N GLY A 45 -7.33 -9.09 -18.11
CA GLY A 45 -8.22 -7.92 -18.13
C GLY A 45 -8.67 -7.53 -16.73
N ASP A 46 -7.82 -7.75 -15.71
CA ASP A 46 -8.17 -7.47 -14.33
C ASP A 46 -8.24 -5.94 -14.12
N TYR A 47 -9.47 -5.43 -14.06
CA TYR A 47 -9.73 -4.01 -13.83
C TYR A 47 -9.29 -3.57 -12.43
N ALA A 48 -9.42 -4.44 -11.42
CA ALA A 48 -8.98 -4.12 -10.07
C ALA A 48 -7.45 -3.94 -10.00
N ALA A 49 -6.68 -4.73 -10.77
CA ALA A 49 -5.25 -4.52 -10.90
C ALA A 49 -4.91 -3.17 -11.55
N SER A 50 -5.74 -2.68 -12.47
CA SER A 50 -5.58 -1.35 -13.09
C SER A 50 -5.84 -0.23 -12.09
N ASP A 51 -6.88 -0.35 -11.27
CA ASP A 51 -7.26 0.64 -10.26
C ASP A 51 -6.14 0.83 -9.23
N ILE A 52 -5.59 -0.27 -8.70
CA ILE A 52 -4.51 -0.20 -7.71
C ILE A 52 -3.24 0.44 -8.29
N LEU A 53 -2.93 0.15 -9.56
CA LEU A 53 -1.78 0.77 -10.24
C LEU A 53 -2.02 2.28 -10.44
N LEU A 54 -3.25 2.68 -10.73
CA LEU A 54 -3.63 4.08 -10.87
C LEU A 54 -3.57 4.82 -9.53
N ASP A 55 -4.04 4.18 -8.46
CA ASP A 55 -3.96 4.69 -7.10
C ASP A 55 -2.49 4.86 -6.68
N LEU A 56 -1.65 3.87 -7.00
CA LEU A 56 -0.21 3.93 -6.71
C LEU A 56 0.47 5.08 -7.44
N ASP A 57 0.19 5.25 -8.72
CA ASP A 57 0.75 6.36 -9.50
C ASP A 57 0.33 7.71 -8.93
N THR A 58 -0.96 7.85 -8.62
CA THR A 58 -1.49 9.05 -7.98
C THR A 58 -0.84 9.27 -6.60
N ALA A 59 -0.54 8.20 -5.85
CA ALA A 59 0.03 8.28 -4.51
C ALA A 59 1.49 8.74 -4.59
N ILE A 60 2.26 8.22 -5.55
CA ILE A 60 3.63 8.65 -5.85
C ILE A 60 3.66 10.13 -6.26
N GLN A 61 2.69 10.58 -7.07
CA GLN A 61 2.57 11.98 -7.46
C GLN A 61 2.28 12.90 -6.26
N ARG A 62 1.39 12.49 -5.35
CA ARG A 62 1.05 13.27 -4.14
C ARG A 62 2.13 13.21 -3.04
N ALA A 63 2.91 12.13 -2.97
CA ALA A 63 3.94 11.92 -1.94
C ALA A 63 5.11 12.94 -1.97
N ASN A 64 5.12 13.86 -2.94
CA ASN A 64 6.10 14.92 -3.13
C ASN A 64 7.55 14.44 -2.92
N LEU A 65 7.87 13.32 -3.58
CA LEU A 65 9.16 12.67 -3.50
C LEU A 65 10.25 13.58 -4.08
N THR A 66 11.38 13.64 -3.38
CA THR A 66 12.57 14.31 -3.92
C THR A 66 13.07 13.56 -5.16
N VAL A 67 13.81 14.25 -6.04
CA VAL A 67 14.34 13.66 -7.28
C VAL A 67 15.14 12.37 -6.99
N ARG A 68 15.97 12.39 -5.94
CA ARG A 68 16.79 11.23 -5.53
C ARG A 68 15.95 10.07 -5.00
N GLN A 69 14.87 10.35 -4.27
CA GLN A 69 13.94 9.31 -3.81
C GLN A 69 13.21 8.67 -4.99
N ARG A 70 12.75 9.48 -5.95
CA ARG A 70 12.08 8.99 -7.16
C ARG A 70 13.01 8.12 -8.00
N GLN A 71 14.26 8.53 -8.18
CA GLN A 71 15.29 7.75 -8.87
C GLN A 71 15.54 6.41 -8.16
N ALA A 72 15.70 6.43 -6.83
CA ALA A 72 15.91 5.20 -6.07
C ALA A 72 14.74 4.22 -6.21
N VAL A 73 13.49 4.70 -6.15
CA VAL A 73 12.29 3.87 -6.36
C VAL A 73 12.25 3.32 -7.79
N TYR A 74 12.52 4.16 -8.79
CA TYR A 74 12.55 3.75 -10.20
C TYR A 74 13.57 2.62 -10.44
N TYR A 75 14.84 2.80 -10.09
CA TYR A 75 15.86 1.79 -10.37
C TYR A 75 15.62 0.46 -9.64
N VAL A 76 15.05 0.52 -8.42
CA VAL A 76 14.84 -0.70 -7.63
C VAL A 76 13.58 -1.45 -8.06
N TYR A 77 12.51 -0.76 -8.43
CA TYR A 77 11.21 -1.40 -8.68
C TYR A 77 10.78 -1.43 -10.14
N GLU A 78 11.24 -0.51 -10.99
CA GLU A 78 10.95 -0.54 -12.44
C GLU A 78 12.03 -1.30 -13.21
N GLU A 79 13.29 -1.12 -12.85
CA GLU A 79 14.43 -1.77 -13.50
C GLU A 79 14.89 -3.05 -12.75
N ASP A 80 14.22 -3.41 -11.66
CA ASP A 80 14.51 -4.56 -10.78
C ASP A 80 16.00 -4.67 -10.38
N MET A 81 16.67 -3.52 -10.23
CA MET A 81 18.10 -3.49 -9.88
C MET A 81 18.31 -3.81 -8.41
N ARG A 82 19.44 -4.46 -8.10
CA ARG A 82 19.88 -4.65 -6.72
C ARG A 82 20.21 -3.30 -6.09
N HIS A 83 20.00 -3.20 -4.78
CA HIS A 83 20.27 -1.97 -4.04
C HIS A 83 21.71 -1.46 -4.20
N GLU A 84 22.69 -2.35 -4.39
CA GLU A 84 24.09 -2.00 -4.60
C GLU A 84 24.30 -1.32 -5.96
N ASP A 85 23.71 -1.87 -7.02
CA ASP A 85 23.81 -1.33 -8.38
C ASP A 85 23.04 0.00 -8.48
N ALA A 86 21.84 0.06 -7.91
CA ALA A 86 21.04 1.28 -7.86
C ALA A 86 21.76 2.40 -7.08
N ALA A 87 22.50 2.07 -6.01
CA ALA A 87 23.30 3.03 -5.25
C ALA A 87 24.43 3.60 -6.11
N GLY A 88 25.10 2.75 -6.90
CA GLY A 88 26.11 3.17 -7.87
C GLY A 88 25.56 4.11 -8.95
N VAL A 89 24.39 3.80 -9.51
CA VAL A 89 23.74 4.64 -10.54
C VAL A 89 23.30 6.00 -9.98
N VAL A 90 22.75 6.02 -8.77
CA VAL A 90 22.29 7.26 -8.12
C VAL A 90 23.47 8.06 -7.53
N GLY A 91 24.65 7.44 -7.37
CA GLY A 91 25.85 8.06 -6.81
C GLY A 91 25.79 8.25 -5.30
N VAL A 92 25.17 7.30 -4.58
CA VAL A 92 25.00 7.34 -3.12
C VAL A 92 25.54 6.07 -2.48
N ASP A 93 25.81 6.10 -1.18
CA ASP A 93 26.16 4.90 -0.42
C ASP A 93 24.99 3.91 -0.35
N ARG A 94 25.32 2.62 -0.20
CA ARG A 94 24.33 1.56 0.02
C ARG A 94 23.42 1.85 1.22
N SER A 95 23.96 2.37 2.32
CA SER A 95 23.15 2.71 3.50
C SER A 95 22.26 3.93 3.25
N ALA A 96 22.69 4.84 2.37
CA ALA A 96 21.90 6.01 1.98
C ALA A 96 20.74 5.62 1.06
N ILE A 97 20.93 4.69 0.12
CA ILE A 97 19.83 4.26 -0.75
C ILE A 97 18.71 3.56 0.03
N THR A 98 19.05 2.74 1.02
CA THR A 98 18.05 2.10 1.89
C THR A 98 17.23 3.17 2.62
N LYS A 99 17.88 4.19 3.20
CA LYS A 99 17.18 5.29 3.86
C LYS A 99 16.32 6.12 2.90
N LEU A 100 16.77 6.31 1.66
CA LEU A 100 16.00 7.01 0.64
C LEU A 100 14.73 6.23 0.26
N LEU A 101 14.85 4.91 0.11
CA LEU A 101 13.73 4.01 -0.15
C LEU A 101 12.76 3.97 1.02
N ASP A 102 13.24 3.78 2.24
CA ASP A 102 12.38 3.71 3.44
C ASP A 102 11.59 5.02 3.60
N ARG A 103 12.25 6.18 3.46
CA ARG A 103 11.56 7.49 3.48
C ARG A 103 10.58 7.67 2.32
N ALA A 104 10.88 7.11 1.15
CA ALA A 104 9.96 7.16 0.02
C ALA A 104 8.70 6.32 0.29
N LEU A 105 8.90 5.10 0.81
CA LEU A 105 7.81 4.20 1.19
C LEU A 105 6.95 4.77 2.31
N GLU A 106 7.56 5.39 3.32
CA GLU A 106 6.86 6.11 4.39
C GLU A 106 5.94 7.20 3.83
N ARG A 107 6.45 8.05 2.93
CA ARG A 107 5.64 9.12 2.32
C ARG A 107 4.48 8.57 1.49
N ILE A 108 4.72 7.53 0.71
CA ILE A 108 3.67 6.88 -0.09
C ILE A 108 2.62 6.27 0.85
N ALA A 109 3.04 5.60 1.93
CA ALA A 109 2.15 5.04 2.94
C ALA A 109 1.36 6.13 3.68
N THR A 110 1.96 7.30 3.95
CA THR A 110 1.24 8.47 4.50
C THR A 110 0.14 8.91 3.55
N VAL A 111 0.42 9.03 2.25
CA VAL A 111 -0.61 9.40 1.27
C VAL A 111 -1.74 8.37 1.23
N TYR A 112 -1.41 7.08 1.25
CA TYR A 112 -2.45 6.04 1.34
C TYR A 112 -3.22 6.07 2.65
N SER A 113 -2.57 6.43 3.76
CA SER A 113 -3.22 6.60 5.06
C SER A 113 -4.15 7.82 5.07
N GLU A 114 -3.76 8.91 4.41
CA GLU A 114 -4.61 10.10 4.21
C GLU A 114 -5.78 9.80 3.29
N TRP A 115 -5.57 8.96 2.28
CA TRP A 115 -6.63 8.49 1.40
C TRP A 115 -7.47 7.39 2.01
N ASN A 116 -7.02 6.81 3.12
CA ASN A 116 -7.80 5.86 3.89
C ASN A 116 -9.00 6.62 4.47
N TYR A 117 -10.07 6.68 3.65
CA TYR A 117 -11.39 6.17 4.00
C TYR A 117 -11.49 5.94 5.51
N GLY A 118 -12.03 6.92 6.23
CA GLY A 118 -12.09 6.90 7.69
C GLY A 118 -12.57 5.55 8.21
N GLU A 119 -11.64 4.75 8.70
CA GLU A 119 -11.97 3.62 9.56
C GLU A 119 -12.57 4.23 10.83
N VAL A 120 -13.90 4.22 10.89
CA VAL A 120 -14.60 4.25 12.18
C VAL A 120 -14.24 2.93 12.85
N ILE A 121 -13.29 2.98 13.78
CA ILE A 121 -13.06 1.88 14.70
C ILE A 121 -14.29 1.84 15.61
N ALA A 122 -15.25 0.96 15.32
CA ALA A 122 -16.34 0.67 16.26
C ALA A 122 -15.73 -0.08 17.45
N THR A 123 -15.30 0.67 18.46
CA THR A 123 -14.90 0.09 19.74
C THR A 123 -16.18 -0.31 20.48
N TYR A 124 -16.38 -1.60 20.72
CA TYR A 124 -17.37 -2.06 21.68
C TYR A 124 -16.80 -1.78 23.07
N THR A 125 -17.40 -0.84 23.79
CA THR A 125 -17.19 -0.72 25.23
C THR A 125 -18.22 -1.64 25.88
N GLU A 126 -17.81 -2.83 26.29
CA GLU A 126 -18.66 -3.60 27.21
C GLU A 126 -18.65 -2.85 28.54
N GLU A 127 -19.75 -2.15 28.82
CA GLU A 127 -20.03 -1.68 30.18
C GLU A 127 -20.28 -2.93 31.03
N ILE A 128 -19.25 -3.37 31.74
CA ILE A 128 -19.42 -4.37 32.80
C ILE A 128 -20.18 -3.67 33.92
N GLU A 129 -21.51 -3.84 33.95
CA GLU A 129 -22.32 -3.58 35.14
C GLU A 129 -21.82 -4.52 36.26
N ASN A 130 -20.91 -4.00 37.10
CA ASN A 130 -20.69 -4.57 38.42
C ASN A 130 -21.89 -4.20 39.29
N THR A 131 -22.95 -5.01 39.21
CA THR A 131 -23.97 -5.06 40.26
C THR A 131 -23.31 -5.69 41.49
N ASN A 132 -22.64 -4.86 42.29
CA ASN A 132 -22.43 -5.19 43.70
C ASN A 132 -23.81 -5.09 44.36
N GLU A 133 -24.50 -6.22 44.45
CA GLU A 133 -25.55 -6.38 45.46
C GLU A 133 -24.85 -6.34 46.83
N GLU A 134 -24.73 -5.12 47.37
CA GLU A 134 -24.48 -4.92 48.80
C GLU A 134 -25.67 -5.53 49.53
N GLY A 135 -25.40 -6.65 50.22
CA GLY A 135 -26.34 -7.27 51.12
C GLY A 135 -26.65 -6.33 52.28
N ASP A 136 -27.92 -5.95 52.38
CA ASP A 136 -28.50 -5.41 53.59
C ASP A 136 -28.58 -6.51 54.67
N GLU A 137 -28.05 -6.13 55.84
CA GLU A 137 -28.13 -6.66 57.21
C GLU A 137 -28.96 -7.93 57.53
#